data_AF-A0A0N1L3Z6-F1
#
_entry.id   AF-A0A0N1L3Z6-F1
#
_cell.length_a   1.000
_cell.length_b   1.000
_cell.length_c   1.000
_cell.angle_alpha   90.00
_cell.angle_beta   90.00
_cell.angle_gamma   90.00
#
_symmetry.space_group_name_H-M   'P 1'
#
loop_
_entity.id
_entity.type
_entity.pdbx_description
1 polymer ?
#
loop_
_entity_poly.entity_id
_entity_poly.type
_entity_poly.pdbx_seq_one_letter_code
_entity_poly.pdbx_strand_id
1 'polypeptide(L)' 'MGLRLAGLAALAAVPLLARGLAQVEHAENGHPGPLALLVALLIVAALWTGLGLGIGGSGLFRLQPRPPRAWLPVSRKDRA' A
#
# COMPACT_ATOMS: atom_id res chain seq x y z
N MET A 1 7.63 -0.40 -10.04
CA MET A 1 7.24 -1.80 -9.74
C MET A 1 7.45 -2.17 -8.27
N GLY A 2 8.62 -1.92 -7.68
CA GLY A 2 8.95 -2.34 -6.30
C GLY A 2 7.95 -1.89 -5.21
N LEU A 3 7.53 -0.61 -5.23
CA LEU A 3 6.53 -0.08 -4.29
C LEU A 3 5.18 -0.82 -4.37
N ARG A 4 4.79 -1.24 -5.58
CA ARG A 4 3.56 -1.98 -5.83
C ARG A 4 3.61 -3.38 -5.23
N LEU A 5 4.75 -4.07 -5.39
CA LEU A 5 4.97 -5.39 -4.80
C LEU A 5 5.02 -5.33 -3.28
N ALA A 6 5.66 -4.30 -2.71
CA ALA A 6 5.67 -4.06 -1.27
C ALA A 6 4.24 -3.82 -0.73
N GLY A 7 3.43 -3.03 -1.44
CA GLY A 7 2.02 -2.82 -1.08
C GLY A 7 1.17 -4.08 -1.14
N LEU A 8 1.34 -4.89 -2.19
CA LEU A 8 0.65 -6.18 -2.31
C LEU A 8 1.10 -7.19 -1.24
N ALA A 9 2.38 -7.23 -0.90
CA ALA A 9 2.90 -8.08 0.16
C ALA A 9 2.33 -7.69 1.53
N ALA A 10 2.22 -6.39 1.82
CA ALA A 10 1.58 -5.89 3.04
C ALA A 10 0.10 -6.29 3.11
N LEU A 11 -0.65 -6.18 2.01
CA LEU A 11 -2.06 -6.63 1.95
C LEU A 11 -2.19 -8.15 2.08
N ALA A 12 -1.28 -8.92 1.49
CA ALA A 12 -1.28 -10.38 1.57
C ALA A 12 -0.99 -10.91 2.99
N ALA A 13 -0.36 -10.10 3.86
CA ALA A 13 -0.14 -10.44 5.26
C ALA A 13 -1.41 -10.25 6.13
N VAL A 14 -2.37 -9.41 5.70
CA VAL A 14 -3.59 -9.10 6.47
C VAL A 14 -4.44 -10.35 6.80
N PRO A 15 -4.70 -11.30 5.87
CA PRO A 15 -5.44 -12.52 6.20
C PRO A 15 -4.75 -13.39 7.26
N LEU A 16 -3.42 -13.42 7.28
CA LEU A 16 -2.65 -14.14 8.29
C LEU A 16 -2.79 -13.47 9.66
N LEU A 17 -2.69 -12.15 9.71
CA LEU A 17 -2.90 -11.37 10.93
C LEU A 17 -4.34 -11.49 11.45
N ALA A 18 -5.34 -11.52 10.56
CA ALA A 18 -6.74 -11.70 10.94
C ALA A 18 -7.01 -13.08 11.55
N ARG A 19 -6.37 -14.14 11.02
CA ARG A 19 -6.41 -15.48 11.64
C ARG A 19 -5.76 -15.49 13.01
N GLY A 20 -4.61 -14.80 13.15
CA GLY A 20 -3.95 -14.63 14.45
C GLY A 20 -4.83 -13.89 15.46
N LEU A 21 -5.52 -12.83 15.02
CA LEU A 21 -6.47 -12.09 15.86
C LEU A 21 -7.59 -12.99 16.39
N ALA A 22 -8.20 -13.80 15.51
CA ALA A 22 -9.26 -14.73 15.91
C ALA A 22 -8.77 -15.77 16.93
N GLN A 23 -7.52 -16.24 16.80
CA GLN A 23 -6.90 -17.15 17.77
C GLN A 23 -6.66 -16.47 19.13
N VAL A 24 -6.21 -15.21 19.11
CA VAL A 24 -6.00 -14.42 20.33
C VAL A 24 -7.32 -14.13 21.02
N GLU A 25 -8.36 -13.76 20.26
CA GLU A 25 -9.69 -13.50 20.80
C GLU A 25 -10.33 -14.75 21.42
N HIS A 26 -10.11 -15.93 20.83
CA HIS A 26 -10.51 -17.21 21.43
C HIS A 26 -9.72 -17.52 22.71
N ALA A 27 -8.43 -17.18 22.77
CA ALA A 27 -7.61 -17.37 23.97
C ALA A 27 -7.98 -16.40 25.10
N GLU A 28 -8.44 -15.20 24.76
CA GLU A 28 -8.84 -14.14 25.71
C GLU A 28 -10.33 -14.21 26.10
N ASN A 29 -11.04 -15.28 25.73
CA ASN A 29 -12.48 -15.48 26.01
C ASN A 29 -13.35 -14.29 25.56
N GLY A 30 -13.04 -13.70 24.40
CA GLY A 30 -13.79 -12.57 23.83
C GLY A 30 -13.60 -11.23 24.54
N HIS A 31 -12.72 -11.12 25.54
CA HIS A 31 -12.32 -9.83 26.08
C HIS A 31 -11.14 -9.30 25.26
N PRO A 32 -11.22 -8.08 24.69
CA PRO A 32 -10.12 -7.53 23.91
C PRO A 32 -8.95 -7.20 24.83
N GLY A 33 -8.01 -8.13 24.94
CA GLY A 33 -6.77 -7.92 25.66
C GLY A 33 -5.83 -6.98 24.91
N PRO A 34 -4.75 -6.53 25.58
CA PRO A 34 -3.75 -5.65 24.97
C PRO A 34 -3.12 -6.27 23.72
N LEU A 35 -3.05 -7.61 23.64
CA LEU A 35 -2.47 -8.32 22.51
C LEU A 35 -3.41 -8.29 21.29
N ALA A 36 -4.71 -8.48 21.49
CA ALA A 36 -5.71 -8.31 20.42
C ALA A 36 -5.68 -6.89 19.85
N LEU A 37 -5.55 -5.86 20.71
CA LEU A 37 -5.42 -4.47 20.27
C LEU A 37 -4.17 -4.22 19.42
N LEU A 38 -3.01 -4.78 19.80
CA LEU A 38 -1.78 -4.68 19.02
C LEU A 38 -1.93 -5.33 17.64
N VAL A 39 -2.53 -6.52 17.57
CA VAL A 39 -2.77 -7.22 16.29
C VAL A 39 -3.74 -6.42 15.41
N ALA A 40 -4.80 -5.86 15.98
CA ALA A 40 -5.73 -4.99 15.26
C ALA A 40 -5.04 -3.72 14.71
N LEU A 41 -4.17 -3.08 15.50
CA LEU A 41 -3.37 -1.94 15.04
C LEU A 41 -2.45 -2.31 13.87
N LEU A 42 -1.80 -3.47 13.93
CA LEU A 42 -0.95 -3.97 12.86
C LEU A 42 -1.75 -4.23 11.58
N ILE A 43 -2.97 -4.78 11.69
CA ILE A 43 -3.89 -4.97 10.55
C ILE A 43 -4.23 -3.62 9.91
N VAL A 44 -4.60 -2.61 10.71
CA VAL A 44 -4.94 -1.26 10.21
C VAL A 44 -3.72 -0.64 9.51
N ALA A 45 -2.53 -0.73 10.12
CA ALA A 45 -1.30 -0.22 9.53
C ALA A 45 -0.95 -0.93 8.21
N ALA A 46 -1.07 -2.26 8.16
CA ALA A 46 -0.83 -3.05 6.96
C ALA A 46 -1.82 -2.72 5.82
N LEU A 47 -3.10 -2.48 6.15
CA LEU A 47 -4.10 -2.03 5.20
C LEU A 47 -3.76 -0.65 4.64
N TRP A 48 -3.50 0.34 5.49
CA TRP A 48 -3.18 1.70 5.05
C TRP A 48 -1.90 1.77 4.21
N THR A 49 -0.84 1.10 4.67
CA THR A 49 0.43 1.05 3.94
C THR A 49 0.29 0.28 2.64
N GLY A 50 -0.37 -0.87 2.66
CA GLY A 50 -0.61 -1.70 1.50
C GLY A 50 -1.43 -0.98 0.42
N LEU A 51 -2.51 -0.33 0.81
CA LEU A 51 -3.39 0.43 -0.09
C LEU A 51 -2.66 1.69 -0.61
N GLY A 52 -1.97 2.42 0.25
CA GLY A 52 -1.20 3.61 -0.12
C GLY A 52 -0.06 3.29 -1.10
N LEU A 53 0.72 2.24 -0.83
CA LEU A 53 1.81 1.79 -1.71
C LEU A 53 1.30 1.15 -3.00
N GLY A 54 0.19 0.41 -2.94
CA GLY A 54 -0.46 -0.21 -4.10
C GLY A 54 -1.02 0.84 -5.08
N ILE A 55 -1.73 1.84 -4.54
CA ILE A 55 -2.30 2.95 -5.32
C ILE A 55 -1.18 3.90 -5.78
N GLY A 56 -0.31 4.35 -4.88
CA GLY A 56 0.80 5.24 -5.23
C GLY A 56 1.79 4.62 -6.22
N GLY A 57 2.07 3.31 -6.08
CA GLY A 57 2.93 2.55 -6.98
C GLY A 57 2.30 2.23 -8.35
N SER A 58 1.00 2.48 -8.54
CA SER A 58 0.31 2.25 -9.81
C SER A 58 0.64 3.29 -10.88
N GLY A 59 1.20 4.45 -10.48
CA GLY A 59 1.47 5.55 -11.40
C GLY A 59 0.21 6.24 -11.93
N LEU A 60 -0.98 5.92 -11.40
CA LEU A 60 -2.25 6.58 -11.72
C LEU A 60 -2.21 8.08 -11.40
N PHE A 61 -1.56 8.43 -10.28
CA PHE A 61 -1.28 9.81 -9.92
C PHE A 61 0.19 10.10 -10.22
N ARG A 62 0.45 10.83 -11.31
CA ARG A 62 1.79 11.38 -11.53
C ARG A 62 2.02 12.47 -10.49
N LEU A 63 2.80 12.13 -9.46
CA LEU A 63 3.28 13.10 -8.45
C LEU A 63 4.11 14.22 -9.09
N GLN A 64 4.67 13.98 -10.27
CA GLN A 64 5.41 14.98 -11.03
C GLN A 64 4.57 15.45 -12.23
N PRO A 65 4.11 16.72 -12.24
CA PRO A 65 3.47 17.28 -13.43
C PRO A 65 4.50 17.26 -14.57
N ARG A 66 4.13 16.67 -15.72
CA ARG A 66 4.95 16.78 -16.92
C ARG A 66 4.85 18.21 -17.45
N PRO A 67 5.96 18.86 -17.83
CA PRO A 67 5.90 20.17 -18.44
C PRO A 67 5.03 20.12 -19.72
N PRO A 68 4.30 21.20 -20.04
CA PRO A 68 3.48 21.28 -21.24
C PRO A 68 4.32 20.94 -22.48
N ARG A 69 3.78 20.21 -23.45
CA ARG A 69 4.49 19.88 -24.71
C ARG A 69 5.00 21.13 -25.45
N ALA A 70 4.35 22.27 -25.25
CA ALA A 70 4.76 23.56 -25.80
C ALA A 70 6.12 24.08 -25.27
N TRP A 71 6.62 23.52 -24.16
CA TRP A 71 7.91 23.89 -23.57
C TRP A 71 9.04 22.96 -23.98
N LEU A 72 8.75 21.88 -24.73
CA LEU A 72 9.78 21.00 -25.25
C LEU A 72 10.35 21.61 -26.53
N PRO A 73 11.67 21.81 -26.63
CA PRO A 73 12.29 22.30 -27.86
C PRO A 73 11.95 21.35 -29.00
N VAL A 74 11.48 21.90 -30.12
CA VAL A 74 11.18 21.13 -31.33
C VAL A 74 12.46 20.41 -31.74
N SER A 75 12.47 19.08 -31.63
CA SER A 75 13.60 18.28 -32.07
C SER A 75 13.79 18.51 -33.56
N ARG A 76 14.86 19.20 -33.94
CA ARG A 76 15.20 19.54 -35.33
C ARG A 76 15.57 18.31 -36.18
N LYS A 77 15.49 17.09 -35.61
CA LYS A 77 15.87 15.82 -36.23
C LYS A 77 14.86 15.25 -37.21
N ASP A 78 13.64 15.80 -37.29
CA ASP A 78 12.62 15.36 -38.26
C ASP A 78 12.64 16.17 -39.59
N ARG A 79 13.71 16.93 -39.86
CA ARG A 79 13.93 17.64 -41.14
C ARG A 79 15.08 17.02 -41.95
N ALA A 80 15.05 15.71 -42.15
CA ALA A 80 15.90 15.02 -43.13
C ALA A 80 14.99 14.29 -44.13
#